data_AF-A0A1A8EDF7-F1
#
_entry.id   AF-A0A1A8EDF7-F1
#
_cell.length_a   1.000
_cell.length_b   1.000
_cell.length_c   1.000
_cell.angle_alpha   90.00
_cell.angle_beta   90.00
_cell.angle_gamma   90.00
#
_symmetry.space_group_name_H-M   'P 1'
#
loop_
_entity.id
_entity.type
_entity.pdbx_description
1 polymer ?
#
loop_
_entity_poly.entity_id
_entity_poly.type
_entity_poly.pdbx_seq_one_letter_code
_entity_poly.pdbx_strand_id
1 'polypeptide(L)'
;VFGAVKKGQLEIWNLDSSFLDPIIVQPAAPGVTMTSLLFASHTDCVVVGDAEGQVTVFLLNNLSNGQPGNTRAGSTNASCPGNA
;
A
#
# COMPACT_ATOMS: atom_id res chain seq x y z
N VAL A 1 4.77 -6.62 10.29
CA VAL A 1 3.71 -6.10 9.39
C VAL A 1 3.81 -6.81 8.07
N PHE A 2 2.69 -7.23 7.48
CA PHE A 2 2.64 -7.76 6.12
C PHE A 2 1.37 -7.30 5.42
N GLY A 3 1.33 -7.48 4.09
CA GLY A 3 0.22 -7.06 3.24
C GLY A 3 -0.25 -8.23 2.38
N ALA A 4 -1.53 -8.27 2.11
CA ALA A 4 -2.15 -9.29 1.27
C ALA A 4 -3.18 -8.64 0.35
N VAL A 5 -3.30 -9.18 -0.86
CA VAL A 5 -4.44 -8.91 -1.73
C VAL A 5 -5.37 -10.12 -1.64
N LYS A 6 -6.60 -9.90 -1.17
CA LYS A 6 -7.57 -10.97 -0.93
C LYS A 6 -8.94 -10.50 -1.36
N LYS A 7 -9.67 -11.31 -2.14
CA LYS A 7 -11.06 -11.03 -2.58
C LYS A 7 -11.26 -9.61 -3.17
N GLY A 8 -10.28 -9.09 -3.89
CA GLY A 8 -10.38 -7.74 -4.50
C GLY A 8 -10.18 -6.58 -3.53
N GLN A 9 -9.54 -6.81 -2.38
CA GLN A 9 -9.12 -5.75 -1.47
C GLN A 9 -7.67 -5.93 -1.03
N LEU A 10 -7.03 -4.80 -0.72
CA LEU A 10 -5.76 -4.73 -0.02
C LEU A 10 -6.01 -4.82 1.48
N GLU A 11 -5.31 -5.73 2.15
CA GLU A 11 -5.33 -5.88 3.60
C GLU A 11 -3.91 -5.70 4.15
N ILE A 12 -3.75 -4.88 5.17
CA ILE A 12 -2.50 -4.74 5.92
C ILE A 12 -2.70 -5.34 7.31
N TRP A 13 -1.76 -6.16 7.71
CA TRP A 13 -1.83 -6.97 8.92
C TRP A 13 -0.65 -6.65 9.84
N ASN A 14 -0.94 -6.52 11.12
CA ASN A 14 0.04 -6.48 12.18
C ASN A 14 -0.33 -7.52 13.24
N LEU A 15 0.37 -8.65 13.24
CA LEU A 15 0.08 -9.78 14.12
C LEU A 15 0.39 -9.51 15.59
N ASP A 16 1.24 -8.52 15.88
CA ASP A 16 1.47 -8.08 17.25
C ASP A 16 0.22 -7.36 17.82
N SER A 17 -0.64 -6.82 16.94
CA SER A 17 -1.89 -6.14 17.30
C SER A 17 -3.09 -7.08 17.24
N SER A 18 -3.28 -7.79 16.13
CA SER A 18 -4.36 -8.77 15.96
C SER A 18 -4.00 -9.83 14.94
N PHE A 19 -4.32 -11.09 15.27
CA PHE A 19 -4.20 -12.23 14.36
C PHE A 19 -5.48 -12.48 13.54
N LEU A 20 -6.62 -11.94 14.00
CA LEU A 20 -7.93 -12.21 13.42
C LEU A 20 -8.39 -11.11 12.49
N ASP A 21 -8.01 -9.87 12.79
CA ASP A 21 -8.50 -8.68 12.09
C ASP A 21 -7.35 -7.88 11.46
N PRO A 22 -7.46 -7.52 10.17
CA PRO A 22 -6.50 -6.62 9.53
C PRO A 22 -6.57 -5.23 10.16
N ILE A 23 -5.42 -4.55 10.23
CA ILE A 23 -5.34 -3.18 10.76
C ILE A 23 -5.74 -2.13 9.71
N ILE A 24 -5.63 -2.45 8.42
CA ILE A 24 -6.09 -1.60 7.32
C ILE A 24 -6.74 -2.50 6.27
N VAL A 25 -7.91 -2.07 5.78
CA VAL A 25 -8.60 -2.68 4.64
C VAL A 25 -8.91 -1.60 3.63
N GLN A 26 -8.41 -1.76 2.41
CA GLN A 26 -8.65 -0.87 1.30
C GLN A 26 -9.29 -1.66 0.15
N PRO A 27 -10.61 -1.49 -0.10
CA PRO A 27 -11.26 -2.09 -1.24
C PRO A 27 -10.66 -1.61 -2.57
N ALA A 28 -10.61 -2.48 -3.57
CA ALA A 28 -10.34 -2.05 -4.93
C ALA A 28 -11.48 -1.16 -5.44
N ALA A 29 -11.14 -0.22 -6.32
CA ALA A 29 -12.15 0.55 -7.03
C ALA A 29 -13.05 -0.37 -7.89
N PRO A 30 -14.28 0.04 -8.21
CA PRO A 30 -15.16 -0.75 -9.07
C PRO A 30 -14.49 -1.14 -10.38
N GLY A 31 -14.51 -2.44 -10.71
CA GLY A 31 -13.89 -2.97 -11.93
C GLY A 31 -12.38 -3.21 -11.86
N VAL A 32 -11.72 -2.84 -10.76
CA VAL A 32 -10.28 -3.07 -10.57
C VAL A 32 -10.05 -4.41 -9.86
N THR A 33 -9.17 -5.22 -10.43
CA THR A 33 -8.72 -6.47 -9.80
C THR A 33 -7.25 -6.32 -9.40
N MET A 34 -6.99 -6.10 -8.11
CA MET A 34 -5.64 -6.08 -7.57
C MET A 34 -5.01 -7.48 -7.67
N THR A 35 -3.73 -7.56 -8.04
CA THR A 35 -3.03 -8.83 -8.32
C THR A 35 -1.70 -8.97 -7.60
N SER A 36 -1.03 -7.86 -7.30
CA SER A 36 0.34 -7.87 -6.77
C SER A 36 0.53 -6.76 -5.74
N LEU A 37 1.48 -6.97 -4.84
CA LEU A 37 1.76 -6.06 -3.73
C LEU A 37 3.27 -5.99 -3.46
N LEU A 38 3.79 -4.80 -3.22
CA LEU A 38 5.17 -4.55 -2.83
C LEU A 38 5.26 -3.49 -1.74
N PHE A 39 5.99 -3.78 -0.66
CA PHE A 39 6.38 -2.79 0.35
C PHE A 39 7.63 -2.03 -0.13
N ALA A 40 7.60 -0.70 -0.03
CA ALA A 40 8.78 0.12 -0.25
C ALA A 40 9.68 0.09 0.99
N SER A 41 10.98 -0.14 0.82
CA SER A 41 11.93 -0.37 1.92
C SER A 41 12.30 0.87 2.74
N HIS A 42 12.03 2.08 2.22
CA HIS A 42 12.47 3.35 2.83
C HIS A 42 11.35 4.37 2.97
N THR A 43 10.11 3.98 2.69
CA THR A 43 8.94 4.85 2.84
C THR A 43 7.80 4.02 3.42
N ASP A 44 6.84 4.69 4.04
CA ASP A 44 5.60 4.06 4.50
C ASP A 44 4.63 3.81 3.34
N CYS A 45 5.11 3.28 2.21
CA CYS A 45 4.31 3.09 1.01
C CYS A 45 4.17 1.61 0.66
N VAL A 46 2.98 1.27 0.16
CA VAL A 46 2.72 0.01 -0.51
C VAL A 46 2.30 0.29 -1.94
N VAL A 47 2.89 -0.45 -2.86
CA VAL A 47 2.58 -0.42 -4.28
C VAL A 47 1.70 -1.63 -4.60
N VAL A 48 0.60 -1.40 -5.31
CA VAL A 48 -0.33 -2.45 -5.74
C VAL A 48 -0.46 -2.40 -7.25
N GLY A 49 -0.25 -3.54 -7.90
CA GLY A 49 -0.54 -3.74 -9.31
C GLY A 49 -1.92 -4.36 -9.51
N ASP A 50 -2.57 -4.05 -10.62
CA ASP A 50 -3.84 -4.65 -11.04
C ASP A 50 -3.70 -5.56 -12.27
N ALA A 51 -4.80 -6.19 -12.67
CA ALA A 51 -4.85 -7.11 -13.81
C ALA A 51 -4.72 -6.41 -15.18
N GLU A 52 -4.97 -5.10 -15.23
CA GLU A 52 -4.83 -4.28 -16.45
C GLU A 52 -3.40 -3.72 -16.58
N GLY A 53 -2.52 -4.03 -15.61
CA GLY A 53 -1.15 -3.55 -15.57
C GLY A 53 -1.00 -2.14 -14.99
N GLN A 54 -2.06 -1.55 -14.43
CA GLN A 54 -1.94 -0.29 -13.70
C GLN A 54 -1.30 -0.52 -12.34
N VAL A 55 -0.64 0.53 -11.85
CA VAL A 55 0.06 0.54 -10.58
C VAL A 55 -0.45 1.70 -9.74
N THR A 56 -0.91 1.40 -8.53
CA THR A 56 -1.37 2.39 -7.55
C THR A 56 -0.45 2.38 -6.33
N VAL A 57 -0.10 3.57 -5.83
CA VAL A 57 0.71 3.74 -4.63
C VAL A 57 -0.17 4.20 -3.48
N PHE A 58 -0.12 3.48 -2.36
CA PHE A 58 -0.82 3.82 -1.13
C PHE A 58 0.19 4.25 -0.07
N LEU A 59 -0.06 5.40 0.56
CA LEU A 59 0.65 5.82 1.76
C LEU A 59 -0.03 5.20 2.99
N LEU A 60 0.75 4.48 3.78
CA LEU A 60 0.32 3.82 5.01
C LEU A 60 0.42 4.81 6.17
N ASN A 61 -0.70 5.41 6.54
CA ASN A 61 -0.75 6.28 7.71
C ASN A 61 -0.83 5.44 8.99
N ASN A 62 -0.15 5.89 10.05
CA ASN A 62 -0.18 5.30 11.40
C ASN A 62 0.47 3.91 11.56
N LEU A 63 1.36 3.52 10.65
CA LEU A 63 2.15 2.30 10.80
C LEU A 63 3.42 2.48 11.65
N SER A 64 3.58 3.65 12.27
CA SER A 64 4.75 4.01 13.08
C SER A 64 4.90 3.12 14.32
N ASN A 65 5.66 2.05 14.19
CA ASN A 65 6.40 1.43 15.27
C ASN A 65 7.67 2.25 15.55
N GLY A 66 7.44 3.47 16.05
CA GLY A 66 8.40 4.36 16.71
C GLY A 66 9.83 4.40 16.18
N GLN A 67 10.11 5.19 15.14
CA GLN A 67 11.25 6.11 15.12
C GLN A 67 10.91 7.39 14.31
N PRO A 68 11.42 8.58 14.71
CA PRO A 68 11.04 9.85 14.11
C PRO A 68 12.01 10.31 13.00
N GLY A 69 11.45 11.00 12.01
CA GLY A 69 12.16 11.85 11.03
C GLY A 69 11.95 11.35 9.60
N ASN A 70 11.19 11.99 8.72
CA ASN A 70 11.00 13.42 8.56
C ASN A 70 9.69 13.66 7.77
N THR A 71 8.70 14.28 8.41
CA THR A 71 7.45 14.71 7.80
C THR A 71 7.73 15.76 6.71
N ARG A 72 7.68 15.35 5.44
CA ARG A 72 7.33 16.24 4.30
C ARG A 72 6.58 15.43 3.24
N ALA A 73 5.32 15.08 3.53
CA ALA A 73 4.37 14.69 2.50
C ALA A 73 3.94 15.95 1.74
N GLY A 74 4.76 16.39 0.79
CA GLY A 74 4.27 17.17 -0.34
C GLY A 74 3.60 16.19 -1.30
N SER A 75 2.31 16.38 -1.57
CA SER A 75 1.62 15.65 -2.64
C SER A 75 2.33 15.95 -3.96
N THR A 76 3.05 14.98 -4.51
CA THR A 76 3.47 15.01 -5.91
C THR A 76 2.76 13.88 -6.64
N ASN A 77 2.00 14.23 -7.68
CA ASN A 77 1.54 13.26 -8.66
C ASN A 77 2.78 12.59 -9.24
N ALA A 78 2.98 11.32 -8.93
CA ALA A 78 4.02 10.51 -9.55
C ALA A 78 3.60 10.22 -11.00
N SER A 79 3.98 11.12 -11.92
CA SER A 79 4.04 10.77 -13.34
C SER A 79 5.32 9.97 -13.54
N CYS A 80 5.20 8.68 -13.86
CA CYS A 80 6.33 7.88 -14.30
C CYS A 80 6.92 8.54 -15.58
N PRO A 81 8.24 8.83 -15.64
CA PRO A 81 8.84 9.29 -16.88
C PRO A 81 8.85 8.14 -17.89
N GLY A 82 8.41 8.44 -19.11
CA GLY A 82 8.32 7.51 -20.21
C GLY A 82 9.65 6.83 -20.53
N ASN A 83 9.54 5.59 -20.98
CA ASN A 83 10.62 4.86 -21.62
C ASN A 83 11.06 5.59 -22.91
N ALA A 84 12.36 5.82 -23.02
CA ALA A 84 13.04 6.07 -24.29
C ALA A 84 13.97 4.89 -24.55
#